data_AF-A0A2E1RW84-F1
#
_entry.id   AF-A0A2E1RW84-F1
#
_cell.length_a   1.000
_cell.length_b   1.000
_cell.length_c   1.000
_cell.angle_alpha   90.00
_cell.angle_beta   90.00
_cell.angle_gamma   90.00
#
_symmetry.space_group_name_H-M   'P 1'
#
loop_
_entity.id
_entity.type
_entity.pdbx_description
1 polymer ?
#
loop_
_entity_poly.entity_id
_entity_poly.type
_entity_poly.pdbx_seq_one_letter_code
_entity_poly.pdbx_strand_id
1 'polypeptide(L)'
;MPKLIDDLVLLLKGSAMGAANVIPGVSGGTVAFLTGIYERLINAIKAFDVNAIKLLSTLKFKEFSTKIELRFLFTIGLGGFLSVLSLARVLEVLFEFYQTQTWAFFFGLILASVIGVSRFIEKWSFSAWASLIVGAIGAITLLFIPQTEGGDSFAYLLLCGVAAISSMIIPGISGSFVLLVMGNYQMILGAIVDLDFGILFPFSIGCILGIICLSHLISWIFKKYRNVAVGLITGFVIGSLFLIWPWKDHKYETNDNGEYAVKVEEGDIEYRSNKIEEVIRSIKGEEELIIIGYKNWSFPNMIDPSSWYAIIFASLGFFIVIFIDRMGKVKASDNENSK
;
A
#
# COMPACT_ATOMS: atom_id res chain seq x y z
N MET A 1 5.23 -2.03 -37.54
CA MET A 1 4.45 -3.09 -36.88
C MET A 1 5.16 -3.73 -35.68
N PRO A 2 6.45 -4.14 -35.69
CA PRO A 2 7.09 -4.76 -34.51
C PRO A 2 7.14 -3.82 -33.28
N LYS A 3 7.49 -2.54 -33.49
CA LYS A 3 7.57 -1.53 -32.43
C LYS A 3 6.28 -1.28 -31.65
N LEU A 4 5.10 -1.51 -32.25
CA LEU A 4 3.80 -1.24 -31.62
C LEU A 4 3.39 -2.39 -30.70
N ILE A 5 3.70 -3.62 -31.10
CA ILE A 5 3.49 -4.83 -30.28
C ILE A 5 4.44 -4.78 -29.08
N ASP A 6 5.70 -4.38 -29.29
CA ASP A 6 6.66 -4.20 -28.20
C ASP A 6 6.18 -3.15 -27.18
N ASP A 7 5.66 -2.01 -27.66
CA ASP A 7 5.08 -0.98 -26.79
C ASP A 7 3.85 -1.50 -26.05
N LEU A 8 2.97 -2.27 -26.70
CA LEU A 8 1.79 -2.86 -26.05
C LEU A 8 2.19 -3.85 -24.95
N VAL A 9 3.19 -4.70 -25.21
CA VAL A 9 3.74 -5.63 -24.21
C VAL A 9 4.36 -4.86 -23.04
N LEU A 10 5.11 -3.79 -23.31
CA LEU A 10 5.66 -2.92 -22.25
C LEU A 10 4.55 -2.25 -21.44
N LEU A 11 3.49 -1.81 -22.09
CA LEU A 11 2.34 -1.19 -21.43
C LEU A 11 1.65 -2.19 -20.50
N LEU A 12 1.39 -3.43 -20.95
CA LEU A 12 0.83 -4.49 -20.12
C LEU A 12 1.73 -4.86 -18.93
N LYS A 13 3.06 -4.89 -19.13
CA LYS A 13 4.01 -5.10 -18.03
C LYS A 13 3.97 -3.95 -17.03
N GLY A 14 3.88 -2.71 -17.51
CA GLY A 14 3.67 -1.52 -16.69
C GLY A 14 2.36 -1.61 -15.89
N SER A 15 1.27 -2.04 -16.53
CA SER A 15 -0.02 -2.23 -15.86
C SER A 15 0.02 -3.31 -14.79
N ALA A 16 0.68 -4.44 -15.04
CA ALA A 16 0.88 -5.48 -14.04
C ALA A 16 1.69 -4.96 -12.84
N MET A 17 2.73 -4.16 -13.09
CA MET A 17 3.52 -3.51 -12.05
C MET A 17 2.70 -2.49 -11.24
N GLY A 18 1.86 -1.69 -11.91
CA GLY A 18 0.95 -0.74 -11.27
C GLY A 18 -0.08 -1.43 -10.36
N ALA A 19 -0.70 -2.49 -10.84
CA ALA A 19 -1.67 -3.28 -10.06
C ALA A 19 -1.01 -3.87 -8.80
N ALA A 20 0.20 -4.40 -8.93
CA ALA A 20 0.97 -4.90 -7.80
C ALA A 20 1.28 -3.83 -6.76
N ASN A 21 1.52 -2.57 -7.16
CA ASN A 21 1.78 -1.49 -6.20
C ASN A 21 0.53 -1.04 -5.44
N VAL A 22 -0.67 -1.23 -6.00
CA VAL A 22 -1.94 -0.93 -5.32
C VAL A 22 -2.30 -2.02 -4.32
N ILE A 23 -2.07 -3.29 -4.67
CA ILE A 23 -2.47 -4.44 -3.85
C ILE A 23 -1.49 -4.63 -2.67
N PRO A 24 -1.97 -4.60 -1.41
CA PRO A 24 -1.11 -4.82 -0.23
C PRO A 24 -0.39 -6.18 -0.28
N GLY A 25 0.88 -6.21 0.12
CA GLY A 25 1.67 -7.44 0.18
C GLY A 25 2.23 -7.94 -1.16
N VAL A 26 1.86 -7.32 -2.29
CA VAL A 26 2.48 -7.58 -3.60
C VAL A 26 3.44 -6.43 -3.92
N SER A 27 4.67 -6.74 -4.37
CA SER A 27 5.66 -5.71 -4.74
C SER A 27 5.73 -5.56 -6.26
N GLY A 28 5.58 -4.33 -6.76
CA GLY A 28 5.79 -4.02 -8.18
C GLY A 28 7.20 -4.35 -8.66
N GLY A 29 8.21 -4.26 -7.78
CA GLY A 29 9.58 -4.69 -8.10
C GLY A 29 9.67 -6.18 -8.44
N THR A 30 8.96 -7.03 -7.71
CA THR A 30 8.87 -8.48 -7.98
C THR A 30 8.18 -8.74 -9.33
N VAL A 31 7.11 -8.02 -9.65
CA VAL A 31 6.44 -8.14 -10.95
C VAL A 31 7.33 -7.66 -12.09
N ALA A 32 8.05 -6.55 -11.92
CA ALA A 32 9.02 -6.06 -12.89
C ALA A 32 10.15 -7.09 -13.14
N PHE A 33 10.61 -7.79 -12.10
CA PHE A 33 11.60 -8.85 -12.21
C PHE A 33 11.04 -10.07 -12.96
N LEU A 34 9.86 -10.53 -12.55
CA LEU A 34 9.17 -11.66 -13.19
C LEU A 34 8.85 -11.41 -14.67
N THR A 35 8.55 -10.18 -15.03
CA THR A 35 8.26 -9.78 -16.42
C THR A 35 9.53 -9.42 -17.23
N GLY A 36 10.71 -9.46 -16.61
CA GLY A 36 12.01 -9.25 -17.25
C GLY A 36 12.33 -7.79 -17.60
N ILE A 37 11.64 -6.82 -17.01
CA ILE A 37 11.87 -5.38 -17.25
C ILE A 37 12.65 -4.69 -16.12
N TYR A 38 12.89 -5.39 -15.01
CA TYR A 38 13.51 -4.81 -13.81
C TYR A 38 14.87 -4.18 -14.06
N GLU A 39 15.82 -4.91 -14.66
CA GLU A 39 17.18 -4.38 -14.89
C GLU A 39 17.15 -3.15 -15.81
N ARG A 40 16.35 -3.21 -16.87
CA ARG A 40 16.17 -2.09 -17.80
C ARG A 40 15.54 -0.87 -17.12
N LEU A 41 14.55 -1.07 -16.25
CA LEU A 41 13.92 -0.02 -15.45
C LEU A 41 14.93 0.67 -14.52
N ILE A 42 15.70 -0.12 -13.77
CA ILE A 42 16.72 0.43 -12.86
C ILE A 42 17.79 1.20 -13.64
N ASN A 43 18.25 0.69 -14.78
CA ASN A 43 19.25 1.37 -15.60
C ASN A 43 18.71 2.67 -16.22
N ALA A 44 17.48 2.67 -16.70
CA ALA A 44 16.82 3.87 -17.23
C ALA A 44 16.64 4.96 -16.16
N ILE A 45 16.27 4.57 -14.92
CA ILE A 45 16.17 5.51 -13.79
C ILE A 45 17.57 6.05 -13.41
N LYS A 46 18.58 5.18 -13.29
CA LYS A 46 19.96 5.59 -12.98
C LYS A 46 20.58 6.50 -14.03
N ALA A 47 20.16 6.37 -15.29
CA ALA A 47 20.62 7.22 -16.38
C ALA A 47 20.15 8.69 -16.23
N PHE A 48 19.20 8.96 -15.34
CA PHE A 48 18.81 10.30 -14.92
C PHE A 48 19.84 10.90 -13.94
N ASP A 49 21.01 11.25 -14.46
CA ASP A 49 22.13 11.83 -13.72
C ASP A 49 22.29 13.34 -14.00
N VAL A 50 23.30 13.98 -13.39
CA VAL A 50 23.64 15.40 -13.63
C VAL A 50 23.86 15.69 -15.12
N ASN A 51 24.38 14.73 -15.89
CA ASN A 51 24.57 14.88 -17.32
C ASN A 51 23.25 14.87 -18.08
N ALA A 52 22.27 14.06 -17.69
CA ALA A 52 20.92 14.09 -18.24
C ALA A 52 20.25 15.46 -17.99
N ILE A 53 20.40 16.00 -16.78
CA ILE A 53 19.92 17.35 -16.45
C ILE A 53 20.59 18.41 -17.33
N LYS A 54 21.91 18.29 -17.57
CA LYS A 54 22.67 19.18 -18.45
C LYS A 54 22.23 19.09 -19.91
N LEU A 55 21.87 17.91 -20.40
CA LEU A 55 21.30 17.72 -21.75
C LEU A 55 19.93 18.42 -21.87
N LEU A 56 19.12 18.38 -20.81
CA LEU A 56 17.85 19.09 -20.75
C LEU A 56 18.05 20.62 -20.76
N SER A 57 18.98 21.14 -19.94
CA SER A 57 19.28 22.58 -19.87
C SER A 57 19.93 23.15 -21.14
N THR A 58 20.53 22.29 -21.97
CA THR A 58 21.07 22.65 -23.29
C THR A 58 20.09 22.38 -24.44
N LEU A 59 18.81 22.09 -24.14
CA LEU A 59 17.73 21.83 -25.11
C LEU A 59 18.00 20.65 -26.06
N LYS A 60 18.88 19.72 -25.69
CA LYS A 60 19.23 18.53 -26.47
C LYS A 60 18.26 17.37 -26.21
N PHE A 61 16.97 17.58 -26.48
CA PHE A 61 15.90 16.63 -26.12
C PHE A 61 16.08 15.23 -26.73
N LYS A 62 16.63 15.12 -27.95
CA LYS A 62 16.84 13.82 -28.61
C LYS A 62 17.92 12.98 -27.92
N GLU A 63 19.03 13.61 -27.55
CA GLU A 63 20.12 12.96 -26.81
C GLU A 63 19.65 12.58 -25.40
N PHE A 64 18.92 13.48 -24.73
CA PHE A 64 18.29 13.21 -23.44
C PHE A 64 17.33 12.01 -23.50
N SER A 65 16.37 12.03 -24.42
CA SER A 65 15.37 10.96 -24.57
C SER A 65 16.00 9.59 -24.84
N THR A 66 17.13 9.57 -25.56
CA THR A 66 17.86 8.33 -25.84
C THR A 66 18.61 7.86 -24.59
N LYS A 67 19.26 8.78 -23.87
CA LYS A 67 20.03 8.48 -22.66
C LYS A 67 19.19 7.84 -21.56
N ILE A 68 18.00 8.38 -21.28
CA ILE A 68 17.15 7.88 -20.18
C ILE A 68 16.12 6.84 -20.64
N GLU A 69 16.19 6.41 -21.90
CA GLU A 69 15.18 5.55 -22.52
C GLU A 69 13.74 6.07 -22.30
N LEU A 70 13.50 7.35 -22.57
CA LEU A 70 12.25 8.04 -22.20
C LEU A 70 11.00 7.34 -22.74
N ARG A 71 11.05 6.76 -23.95
CA ARG A 71 9.93 5.99 -24.51
C ARG A 71 9.59 4.76 -23.65
N PHE A 72 10.60 4.02 -23.19
CA PHE A 72 10.38 2.86 -22.34
C PHE A 72 9.80 3.25 -20.98
N LEU A 73 10.37 4.29 -20.34
CA LEU A 73 9.86 4.82 -19.07
C LEU A 73 8.43 5.33 -19.21
N PHE A 74 8.14 6.08 -20.28
CA PHE A 74 6.81 6.60 -20.54
C PHE A 74 5.79 5.48 -20.76
N THR A 75 6.10 4.46 -21.57
CA THR A 75 5.16 3.36 -21.84
C THR A 75 4.85 2.54 -20.58
N ILE A 76 5.86 2.23 -19.76
CA ILE A 76 5.64 1.53 -18.48
C ILE A 76 4.90 2.42 -17.49
N GLY A 77 5.29 3.69 -17.39
CA GLY A 77 4.66 4.68 -16.51
C GLY A 77 3.19 4.88 -16.85
N LEU A 78 2.86 4.98 -18.14
CA LEU A 78 1.49 5.08 -18.64
C LEU A 78 0.69 3.81 -18.29
N GLY A 79 1.25 2.63 -18.54
CA GLY A 79 0.60 1.37 -18.17
C GLY A 79 0.35 1.26 -16.66
N GLY A 80 1.33 1.65 -15.85
CA GLY A 80 1.23 1.68 -14.39
C GLY A 80 0.19 2.67 -13.89
N PHE A 81 0.18 3.89 -14.42
CA PHE A 81 -0.78 4.94 -14.08
C PHE A 81 -2.22 4.53 -14.42
N LEU A 82 -2.46 4.02 -15.63
CA LEU A 82 -3.79 3.53 -16.03
C LEU A 82 -4.26 2.37 -15.15
N SER A 83 -3.35 1.48 -14.76
CA SER A 83 -3.64 0.36 -13.86
C SER A 83 -3.99 0.84 -12.46
N VAL A 84 -3.23 1.80 -11.91
CA VAL A 84 -3.51 2.39 -10.60
C VAL A 84 -4.87 3.07 -10.59
N LEU A 85 -5.17 3.92 -11.58
CA LEU A 85 -6.48 4.60 -11.67
C LEU A 85 -7.65 3.62 -11.81
N SER A 86 -7.53 2.63 -12.71
CA SER A 86 -8.59 1.66 -12.93
C SER A 86 -8.82 0.77 -11.71
N LEU A 87 -7.75 0.31 -11.06
CA LEU A 87 -7.85 -0.54 -9.88
C LEU A 87 -8.30 0.24 -8.64
N ALA A 88 -7.91 1.50 -8.49
CA ALA A 88 -8.38 2.36 -7.41
C ALA A 88 -9.90 2.49 -7.43
N ARG A 89 -10.51 2.76 -8.61
CA ARG A 89 -11.97 2.80 -8.77
C ARG A 89 -12.65 1.46 -8.46
N VAL A 90 -12.04 0.35 -8.89
CA VAL A 90 -12.57 -0.98 -8.55
C VAL A 90 -12.52 -1.21 -7.04
N LEU A 91 -11.43 -0.83 -6.38
CA LEU A 91 -11.28 -0.98 -4.93
C LEU A 91 -12.23 -0.09 -4.16
N GLU A 92 -12.48 1.14 -4.61
CA GLU A 92 -13.48 2.04 -4.04
C GLU A 92 -14.87 1.39 -4.02
N VAL A 93 -15.33 0.87 -5.17
CA VAL A 93 -16.58 0.10 -5.27
C VAL A 93 -16.56 -1.15 -4.37
N LEU A 94 -15.42 -1.85 -4.28
CA LEU A 94 -15.29 -3.02 -3.41
C LEU A 94 -15.29 -2.66 -1.92
N PHE A 95 -14.80 -1.48 -1.54
CA PHE A 95 -14.89 -0.99 -0.17
C PHE A 95 -16.30 -0.50 0.17
N GLU A 96 -17.01 0.08 -0.79
CA GLU A 96 -18.40 0.53 -0.62
C GLU A 96 -19.37 -0.65 -0.46
N PHE A 97 -19.34 -1.62 -1.39
CA PHE A 97 -20.35 -2.69 -1.44
C PHE A 97 -19.90 -4.01 -0.78
N TYR A 98 -18.60 -4.25 -0.66
CA TYR A 98 -18.03 -5.53 -0.19
C TYR A 98 -16.94 -5.34 0.88
N GLN A 99 -17.11 -4.32 1.73
CA GLN A 99 -16.12 -3.89 2.71
C GLN A 99 -15.49 -5.05 3.49
N THR A 100 -16.30 -5.93 4.09
CA THR A 100 -15.84 -7.07 4.89
C THR A 100 -15.02 -8.06 4.08
N GLN A 101 -15.43 -8.37 2.84
CA GLN A 101 -14.73 -9.29 1.96
C GLN A 101 -13.41 -8.69 1.47
N THR A 102 -13.38 -7.39 1.20
CA THR A 102 -12.18 -6.64 0.81
C THR A 102 -11.16 -6.61 1.95
N TRP A 103 -11.60 -6.32 3.18
CA TRP A 103 -10.75 -6.43 4.38
C TRP A 103 -10.26 -7.86 4.60
N ALA A 104 -11.11 -8.86 4.40
CA ALA A 104 -10.71 -10.26 4.52
C ALA A 104 -9.66 -10.66 3.47
N PHE A 105 -9.84 -10.25 2.21
CA PHE A 105 -8.85 -10.46 1.16
C PHE A 105 -7.49 -9.84 1.54
N PHE A 106 -7.49 -8.59 2.01
CA PHE A 106 -6.27 -7.91 2.45
C PHE A 106 -5.64 -8.55 3.69
N PHE A 107 -6.46 -9.01 4.64
CA PHE A 107 -6.01 -9.81 5.77
C PHE A 107 -5.25 -11.06 5.30
N GLY A 108 -5.79 -11.77 4.32
CA GLY A 108 -5.14 -12.91 3.68
C GLY A 108 -3.77 -12.58 3.07
N LEU A 109 -3.72 -11.51 2.25
CA LEU A 109 -2.47 -11.05 1.62
C LEU A 109 -1.39 -10.72 2.67
N ILE A 110 -1.78 -10.05 3.74
CA ILE A 110 -0.88 -9.59 4.79
C ILE A 110 -0.42 -10.76 5.65
N LEU A 111 -1.31 -11.71 5.96
CA LEU A 111 -0.96 -12.95 6.65
C LEU A 111 0.09 -13.76 5.88
N ALA A 112 -0.05 -13.88 4.57
CA ALA A 112 0.98 -14.52 3.74
C ALA A 112 2.30 -13.72 3.72
N SER A 113 2.21 -12.39 3.73
CA SER A 113 3.38 -11.49 3.79
C SER A 113 4.16 -11.64 5.10
N VAL A 114 3.50 -11.89 6.25
CA VAL A 114 4.20 -12.21 7.52
C VAL A 114 5.14 -13.40 7.35
N ILE A 115 4.67 -14.46 6.68
CA ILE A 115 5.48 -15.65 6.41
C ILE A 115 6.63 -15.30 5.46
N GLY A 116 6.37 -14.49 4.43
CA GLY A 116 7.40 -14.04 3.48
C GLY A 116 8.50 -13.22 4.16
N VAL A 117 8.14 -12.22 4.95
CA VAL A 117 9.07 -11.28 5.59
C VAL A 117 9.85 -11.95 6.72
N SER A 118 9.19 -12.77 7.56
CA SER A 118 9.86 -13.48 8.66
C SER A 118 10.98 -14.42 8.20
N ARG A 119 10.92 -14.94 6.97
CA ARG A 119 11.98 -15.77 6.37
C ARG A 119 13.29 -15.02 6.11
N PHE A 120 13.29 -13.67 6.11
CA PHE A 120 14.52 -12.89 6.00
C PHE A 120 15.31 -12.80 7.32
N ILE A 121 14.75 -13.30 8.43
CA ILE A 121 15.44 -13.43 9.72
C ILE A 121 16.33 -14.67 9.66
N GLU A 122 17.65 -14.47 9.56
CA GLU A 122 18.61 -15.57 9.44
C GLU A 122 18.74 -16.36 10.75
N LYS A 123 18.65 -15.66 11.89
CA LYS A 123 18.76 -16.24 13.24
C LYS A 123 17.78 -15.57 14.19
N TRP A 124 16.92 -16.38 14.80
CA TRP A 124 16.01 -15.95 15.86
C TRP A 124 16.77 -15.81 17.18
N SER A 125 17.34 -14.63 17.40
CA SER A 125 17.93 -14.24 18.69
C SER A 125 16.89 -13.62 19.60
N PHE A 126 17.21 -13.47 20.90
CA PHE A 126 16.38 -12.73 21.84
C PHE A 126 16.09 -11.30 21.34
N SER A 127 17.08 -10.61 20.75
CA SER A 127 16.88 -9.28 20.17
C SER A 127 15.91 -9.27 18.99
N ALA A 128 15.89 -10.32 18.16
CA ALA A 128 14.95 -10.44 17.06
C ALA A 128 13.50 -10.62 17.57
N TRP A 129 13.30 -11.51 18.55
CA TRP A 129 12.00 -11.69 19.21
C TRP A 129 11.53 -10.43 19.94
N ALA A 130 12.42 -9.76 20.68
CA ALA A 130 12.12 -8.51 21.37
C ALA A 130 11.70 -7.42 20.36
N SER A 131 12.43 -7.29 19.25
CA SER A 131 12.06 -6.33 18.20
C SER A 131 10.71 -6.64 17.55
N LEU A 132 10.39 -7.92 17.34
CA LEU A 132 9.08 -8.34 16.83
C LEU A 132 7.96 -7.93 17.79
N ILE A 133 8.12 -8.21 19.08
CA ILE A 133 7.13 -7.82 20.09
C ILE A 133 6.97 -6.29 20.12
N VAL A 134 8.08 -5.55 20.11
CA VAL A 134 8.05 -4.07 20.06
C VAL A 134 7.33 -3.56 18.81
N GLY A 135 7.59 -4.16 17.65
CA GLY A 135 6.91 -3.81 16.40
C GLY A 135 5.40 -4.08 16.47
N ALA A 136 5.01 -5.24 17.00
CA ALA A 136 3.60 -5.63 17.13
C ALA A 136 2.85 -4.72 18.10
N ILE A 137 3.45 -4.43 19.27
CA ILE A 137 2.90 -3.47 20.23
C ILE A 137 2.81 -2.09 19.60
N GLY A 138 3.83 -1.65 18.85
CA GLY A 138 3.84 -0.39 18.14
C GLY A 138 2.65 -0.26 17.18
N ALA A 139 2.44 -1.26 16.33
CA ALA A 139 1.30 -1.29 15.41
C ALA A 139 -0.06 -1.33 16.14
N ILE A 140 -0.18 -2.11 17.22
CA ILE A 140 -1.41 -2.18 18.02
C ILE A 140 -1.67 -0.84 18.74
N THR A 141 -0.61 -0.16 19.19
CA THR A 141 -0.73 1.16 19.85
C THR A 141 -1.33 2.18 18.90
N LEU A 142 -1.01 2.11 17.59
CA LEU A 142 -1.61 2.97 16.58
C LEU A 142 -3.15 2.82 16.51
N LEU A 143 -3.72 1.67 16.91
CA LEU A 143 -5.18 1.47 16.96
C LEU A 143 -5.88 2.34 17.99
N PHE A 144 -5.17 2.71 19.06
CA PHE A 144 -5.72 3.45 20.19
C PHE A 144 -5.44 4.95 20.10
N ILE A 145 -4.59 5.37 19.17
CA ILE A 145 -4.46 6.78 18.82
C ILE A 145 -5.76 7.15 18.09
N PRO A 146 -6.52 8.16 18.57
CA PRO A 146 -7.72 8.64 17.89
C PRO A 146 -7.38 8.87 16.42
N GLN A 147 -8.03 8.13 15.54
CA GLN A 147 -7.96 8.38 14.11
C GLN A 147 -8.81 9.62 13.88
N THR A 148 -8.33 10.81 14.26
CA THR A 148 -8.80 12.06 13.64
C THR A 148 -8.64 11.83 12.15
N GLU A 149 -9.76 11.81 11.41
CA GLU A 149 -9.89 11.52 9.97
C GLU A 149 -8.54 11.55 9.27
N GLY A 150 -8.01 10.37 8.93
CA GLY A 150 -6.61 10.08 8.59
C GLY A 150 -5.77 11.31 8.28
N GLY A 151 -5.17 11.93 9.29
CA GLY A 151 -4.70 13.32 9.25
C GLY A 151 -4.30 13.81 7.85
N ASP A 152 -5.20 14.56 7.22
CA ASP A 152 -4.94 15.32 5.98
C ASP A 152 -3.83 16.38 6.19
N SER A 153 -3.43 16.59 7.45
CA SER A 153 -2.30 17.40 7.82
C SER A 153 -1.10 17.10 6.93
N PHE A 154 -0.57 18.18 6.35
CA PHE A 154 0.57 18.13 5.42
C PHE A 154 1.73 17.30 5.97
N ALA A 155 2.02 17.42 7.27
CA ALA A 155 3.10 16.69 7.93
C ALA A 155 2.85 15.17 7.98
N TYR A 156 1.62 14.74 8.25
CA TYR A 156 1.28 13.32 8.31
C TYR A 156 1.31 12.69 6.92
N LEU A 157 0.74 13.36 5.91
CA LEU A 157 0.81 12.91 4.52
C LEU A 157 2.25 12.81 4.00
N LEU A 158 3.12 13.74 4.40
CA LEU A 158 4.56 13.67 4.11
C LEU A 158 5.19 12.43 4.76
N LEU A 159 4.89 12.15 6.04
CA LEU A 159 5.37 10.95 6.74
C LEU A 159 4.85 9.66 6.08
N CYS A 160 3.58 9.63 5.65
CA CYS A 160 3.02 8.51 4.88
C CYS A 160 3.81 8.28 3.59
N GLY A 161 4.13 9.35 2.83
CA GLY A 161 4.94 9.26 1.62
C GLY A 161 6.34 8.72 1.87
N VAL A 162 7.01 9.21 2.91
CA VAL A 162 8.32 8.72 3.34
C VAL A 162 8.24 7.24 3.71
N ALA A 163 7.29 6.85 4.56
CA ALA A 163 7.17 5.47 5.03
C ALA A 163 6.81 4.50 3.90
N ALA A 164 5.87 4.87 3.03
CA ALA A 164 5.42 4.06 1.90
C ALA A 164 6.58 3.76 0.93
N ILE A 165 7.32 4.79 0.49
CA ILE A 165 8.43 4.58 -0.45
C ILE A 165 9.61 3.88 0.22
N SER A 166 9.82 4.11 1.52
CA SER A 166 10.86 3.45 2.29
C SER A 166 10.65 1.93 2.33
N SER A 167 9.40 1.53 2.46
CA SER A 167 9.03 0.11 2.52
C SER A 167 9.22 -0.62 1.19
N MET A 168 9.02 0.08 0.06
CA MET A 168 9.17 -0.50 -1.28
C MET A 168 10.61 -0.92 -1.61
N ILE A 169 11.60 -0.41 -0.87
CA ILE A 169 13.00 -0.81 -1.04
C ILE A 169 13.29 -2.17 -0.38
N ILE A 170 12.52 -2.54 0.65
CA ILE A 170 12.67 -3.83 1.32
C ILE A 170 11.89 -4.88 0.52
N PRO A 171 12.56 -5.92 0.01
CA PRO A 171 11.88 -6.96 -0.75
C PRO A 171 10.78 -7.62 0.07
N GLY A 172 9.57 -7.71 -0.49
CA GLY A 172 8.43 -8.35 0.17
C GLY A 172 7.57 -7.43 1.05
N ILE A 173 7.84 -6.13 1.09
CA ILE A 173 6.96 -5.14 1.74
C ILE A 173 6.48 -4.14 0.68
N SER A 174 5.16 -3.96 0.59
CA SER A 174 4.56 -3.02 -0.35
C SER A 174 4.26 -1.66 0.30
N GLY A 175 4.39 -0.58 -0.46
CA GLY A 175 4.04 0.77 0.02
C GLY A 175 2.56 0.90 0.37
N SER A 176 1.69 0.25 -0.40
CA SER A 176 0.25 0.15 -0.12
C SER A 176 -0.04 -0.54 1.21
N PHE A 177 0.76 -1.55 1.57
CA PHE A 177 0.65 -2.20 2.87
C PHE A 177 0.98 -1.23 4.00
N VAL A 178 2.09 -0.48 3.91
CA VAL A 178 2.44 0.49 4.94
C VAL A 178 1.40 1.61 5.06
N LEU A 179 0.87 2.11 3.94
CA LEU A 179 -0.23 3.08 3.94
C LEU A 179 -1.48 2.53 4.63
N LEU A 180 -1.76 1.25 4.44
CA LEU A 180 -2.89 0.59 5.06
C LEU A 180 -2.68 0.46 6.58
N VAL A 181 -1.46 0.18 7.05
CA VAL A 181 -1.17 0.19 8.49
C VAL A 181 -1.24 1.59 9.09
N MET A 182 -0.85 2.60 8.31
CA MET A 182 -0.96 4.00 8.69
C MET A 182 -2.40 4.55 8.55
N GLY A 183 -3.38 3.76 8.13
CA GLY A 183 -4.78 4.21 8.00
C GLY A 183 -5.08 5.10 6.79
N ASN A 184 -4.07 5.66 6.10
CA ASN A 184 -4.27 6.58 4.97
C ASN A 184 -4.41 5.90 3.61
N TYR A 185 -4.51 4.57 3.55
CA TYR A 185 -4.64 3.86 2.27
C TYR A 185 -5.88 4.28 1.46
N GLN A 186 -7.07 4.31 2.09
CA GLN A 186 -8.30 4.70 1.41
C GLN A 186 -8.26 6.17 0.99
N MET A 187 -7.76 7.06 1.86
CA MET A 187 -7.57 8.48 1.54
C MET A 187 -6.66 8.69 0.33
N ILE A 188 -5.50 8.03 0.28
CA ILE A 188 -4.60 8.13 -0.88
C ILE A 188 -5.23 7.51 -2.13
N LEU A 189 -5.98 6.41 -2.00
CA LEU A 189 -6.71 5.84 -3.14
C LEU A 189 -7.78 6.80 -3.69
N GLY A 190 -8.61 7.40 -2.83
CA GLY A 190 -9.60 8.41 -3.24
C GLY A 190 -8.92 9.60 -3.91
N ALA A 191 -7.87 10.15 -3.29
CA ALA A 191 -7.09 11.25 -3.88
C ALA A 191 -6.49 10.92 -5.25
N ILE A 192 -6.15 9.65 -5.52
CA ILE A 192 -5.72 9.19 -6.84
C ILE A 192 -6.89 9.18 -7.84
N VAL A 193 -8.06 8.71 -7.43
CA VAL A 193 -9.27 8.65 -8.28
C VAL A 193 -9.74 10.06 -8.65
N ASP A 194 -9.80 10.95 -7.67
CA ASP A 194 -10.29 12.33 -7.80
C ASP A 194 -9.22 13.30 -8.31
N LEU A 195 -7.97 12.85 -8.39
CA LEU A 195 -6.80 13.68 -8.68
C LEU A 195 -6.68 14.86 -7.70
N ASP A 196 -6.94 14.61 -6.41
CA ASP A 196 -6.81 15.61 -5.36
C ASP A 196 -5.34 15.94 -5.09
N PHE A 197 -4.86 17.02 -5.72
CA PHE A 197 -3.51 17.51 -5.54
C PHE A 197 -3.22 18.03 -4.13
N GLY A 198 -4.25 18.38 -3.33
CA GLY A 198 -4.09 18.77 -1.93
C GLY A 198 -3.48 17.65 -1.09
N ILE A 199 -3.89 16.40 -1.37
CA ILE A 199 -3.39 15.20 -0.70
C ILE A 199 -2.17 14.63 -1.43
N LEU A 200 -2.21 14.54 -2.76
CA LEU A 200 -1.14 13.91 -3.55
C LEU A 200 0.17 14.69 -3.50
N PHE A 201 0.14 16.02 -3.40
CA PHE A 201 1.33 16.86 -3.37
C PHE A 201 2.21 16.62 -2.13
N PRO A 202 1.71 16.76 -0.87
CA PRO A 202 2.51 16.46 0.32
C PRO A 202 2.99 15.01 0.35
N PHE A 203 2.13 14.07 -0.04
CA PHE A 203 2.50 12.65 -0.15
C PHE A 203 3.68 12.44 -1.11
N SER A 204 3.63 13.06 -2.30
CA SER A 204 4.69 12.97 -3.32
C SER A 204 6.01 13.57 -2.85
N ILE A 205 5.98 14.70 -2.13
CA ILE A 205 7.17 15.28 -1.49
C ILE A 205 7.75 14.28 -0.48
N GLY A 206 6.89 13.67 0.34
CA GLY A 206 7.29 12.60 1.25
C GLY A 206 7.98 11.44 0.53
N CYS A 207 7.46 10.97 -0.60
CA CYS A 207 8.11 9.93 -1.40
C CYS A 207 9.49 10.35 -1.91
N ILE A 208 9.65 11.60 -2.40
CA ILE A 208 10.94 12.09 -2.87
C ILE A 208 11.96 12.15 -1.72
N LEU A 209 11.57 12.73 -0.58
CA LEU A 209 12.41 12.79 0.61
C LEU A 209 12.77 11.41 1.13
N GLY A 210 11.80 10.48 1.12
CA GLY A 210 12.00 9.10 1.52
C GLY A 210 13.08 8.42 0.68
N ILE A 211 13.03 8.52 -0.64
CA ILE A 211 14.05 7.96 -1.55
C ILE A 211 15.44 8.53 -1.22
N ILE A 212 15.54 9.84 -1.00
CA ILE A 212 16.80 10.52 -0.69
C ILE A 212 17.36 10.03 0.66
N CYS A 213 16.56 10.04 1.72
CA CYS A 213 16.93 9.56 3.05
C CYS A 213 17.31 8.07 3.03
N LEU A 214 16.63 7.24 2.23
CA LEU A 214 16.80 5.79 2.27
C LEU A 214 18.12 5.28 1.69
N SER A 215 18.68 6.00 0.72
CA SER A 215 19.88 5.58 0.00
C SER A 215 21.06 5.23 0.92
N HIS A 216 21.14 5.86 2.10
CA HIS A 216 22.25 5.68 3.04
C HIS A 216 21.85 4.96 4.34
N LEU A 217 20.65 5.22 4.88
CA LEU A 217 20.28 4.76 6.23
C LEU A 217 19.93 3.26 6.27
N ILE A 218 19.09 2.78 5.35
CA ILE A 218 18.62 1.40 5.36
C ILE A 218 19.74 0.42 5.02
N SER A 219 20.61 0.77 4.06
CA SER A 219 21.80 -0.02 3.73
C SER A 219 22.71 -0.24 4.94
N TRP A 220 22.83 0.75 5.84
CA TRP A 220 23.62 0.62 7.06
C TRP A 220 22.92 -0.24 8.12
N ILE A 221 21.64 0.01 8.38
CA ILE A 221 20.84 -0.76 9.35
C ILE A 221 20.77 -2.24 8.97
N PHE A 222 20.51 -2.55 7.69
CA PHE A 222 20.41 -3.94 7.23
C PHE A 222 21.76 -4.67 7.21
N LYS A 223 22.89 -3.97 7.09
CA LYS A 223 24.21 -4.60 7.20
C LYS A 223 24.56 -4.99 8.63
N LYS A 224 24.17 -4.18 9.62
CA LYS A 224 24.60 -4.36 11.03
C LYS A 224 23.54 -4.99 11.94
N TYR A 225 22.26 -4.72 11.68
CA TYR A 225 21.12 -5.08 12.54
C TYR A 225 20.00 -5.80 11.80
N ARG A 226 20.32 -6.54 10.72
CA ARG A 226 19.35 -7.23 9.85
C ARG A 226 18.21 -7.92 10.60
N ASN A 227 18.54 -8.85 11.50
CA ASN A 227 17.54 -9.67 12.19
C ASN A 227 16.63 -8.85 13.12
N VAL A 228 17.15 -7.77 13.70
CA VAL A 228 16.39 -6.84 14.56
C VAL A 228 15.47 -5.97 13.70
N ALA A 229 15.97 -5.45 12.57
CA ALA A 229 15.16 -4.64 11.66
C ALA A 229 14.03 -5.46 11.02
N VAL A 230 14.34 -6.66 10.53
CA VAL A 230 13.34 -7.57 9.95
C VAL A 230 12.37 -8.07 11.04
N GLY A 231 12.86 -8.34 12.26
CA GLY A 231 12.02 -8.69 13.42
C GLY A 231 11.01 -7.59 13.73
N LEU A 232 11.47 -6.34 13.87
CA LEU A 232 10.62 -5.16 14.08
C LEU A 232 9.52 -5.03 13.02
N ILE A 233 9.90 -5.12 11.75
CA ILE A 233 8.97 -5.05 10.62
C ILE A 233 7.96 -6.20 10.69
N THR A 234 8.42 -7.44 10.90
CA THR A 234 7.55 -8.61 11.00
C THR A 234 6.54 -8.44 12.12
N GLY A 235 6.99 -7.92 13.26
CA GLY A 235 6.15 -7.56 14.39
C GLY A 235 5.09 -6.54 14.01
N PHE A 236 5.50 -5.45 13.38
CA PHE A 236 4.60 -4.40 12.92
C PHE A 236 3.55 -4.95 11.93
N VAL A 237 3.95 -5.85 11.03
CA VAL A 237 3.03 -6.53 10.11
C VAL A 237 2.03 -7.40 10.87
N ILE A 238 2.48 -8.18 11.85
CA ILE A 238 1.60 -8.99 12.70
C ILE A 238 0.62 -8.11 13.48
N GLY A 239 1.08 -7.02 14.09
CA GLY A 239 0.20 -6.10 14.81
C GLY A 239 -0.84 -5.44 13.90
N SER A 240 -0.48 -5.14 12.65
CA SER A 240 -1.41 -4.58 11.67
C SER A 240 -2.54 -5.54 11.26
N LEU A 241 -2.40 -6.87 11.47
CA LEU A 241 -3.48 -7.83 11.22
C LEU A 241 -4.72 -7.52 12.08
N PHE A 242 -4.54 -6.93 13.26
CA PHE A 242 -5.64 -6.47 14.12
C PHE A 242 -6.34 -5.23 13.56
N LEU A 243 -5.61 -4.35 12.86
CA LEU A 243 -6.18 -3.17 12.20
C LEU A 243 -7.14 -3.58 11.10
N ILE A 244 -6.76 -4.59 10.31
CA ILE A 244 -7.51 -5.02 9.12
C ILE A 244 -8.44 -6.20 9.38
N TRP A 245 -8.65 -6.54 10.66
CA TRP A 245 -9.54 -7.63 11.02
C TRP A 245 -10.92 -7.42 10.36
N PRO A 246 -11.45 -8.40 9.62
CA PRO A 246 -12.65 -8.18 8.80
C PRO A 246 -13.91 -7.95 9.61
N TRP A 247 -14.01 -8.59 10.79
CA TRP A 247 -15.20 -8.59 11.63
C TRP A 247 -15.05 -7.58 12.76
N LYS A 248 -15.16 -6.30 12.41
CA LYS A 248 -15.09 -5.16 13.34
C LYS A 248 -16.19 -4.16 12.99
N ASP A 249 -16.76 -3.53 14.03
CA ASP A 249 -17.78 -2.50 13.86
C ASP A 249 -17.15 -1.12 13.85
N HIS A 250 -17.73 -0.19 13.11
CA HIS A 250 -17.33 1.22 13.18
C HIS A 250 -17.69 1.83 14.54
N LYS A 251 -16.75 2.57 15.12
CA LYS A 251 -17.00 3.46 16.24
C LYS A 251 -17.16 4.88 15.68
N TYR A 252 -18.38 5.38 15.74
CA TYR A 252 -18.73 6.71 15.27
C TYR A 252 -18.50 7.76 16.35
N GLU A 253 -18.17 8.98 15.91
CA GLU A 253 -18.06 10.14 16.81
C GLU A 253 -19.43 10.48 17.39
N THR A 254 -19.45 10.75 18.69
CA THR A 254 -20.65 11.20 19.39
C THR A 254 -20.34 12.39 20.27
N ASN A 255 -21.23 13.36 20.35
CA ASN A 255 -21.12 14.44 21.34
C ASN A 255 -21.44 13.95 22.78
N ASP A 256 -21.34 14.85 23.75
CA ASP A 256 -21.63 14.57 25.17
C ASP A 256 -23.07 14.07 25.40
N ASN A 257 -23.99 14.32 24.47
CA ASN A 257 -25.38 13.87 24.51
C ASN A 257 -25.59 12.50 23.83
N GLY A 258 -24.55 11.90 23.24
CA GLY A 258 -24.62 10.62 22.54
C GLY A 258 -25.17 10.71 21.10
N GLU A 259 -25.21 11.90 20.53
CA GLU A 259 -25.69 12.16 19.17
C GLU A 259 -24.56 11.94 18.18
N TYR A 260 -24.84 11.30 17.05
CA TYR A 260 -23.81 10.91 16.09
C TYR A 260 -23.41 12.09 15.19
N ALA A 261 -22.10 12.32 15.05
CA ALA A 261 -21.58 13.36 14.18
C ALA A 261 -21.66 12.92 12.71
N VAL A 262 -22.34 13.71 11.89
CA VAL A 262 -22.46 13.53 10.45
C VAL A 262 -21.84 14.74 9.78
N LYS A 263 -20.85 14.50 8.91
CA LYS A 263 -20.24 15.51 8.08
C LYS A 263 -21.19 15.81 6.91
N VAL A 264 -21.56 17.07 6.75
CA VAL A 264 -22.42 17.60 5.68
C VAL A 264 -21.54 18.37 4.69
N GLU A 265 -22.05 18.68 3.49
CA GLU A 265 -21.35 19.49 2.47
C GLU A 265 -20.68 20.74 3.08
N GLU A 266 -19.47 21.05 2.60
CA GLU A 266 -18.59 22.13 3.11
C GLU A 266 -18.04 21.99 4.54
N GLY A 267 -18.02 20.78 5.11
CA GLY A 267 -17.28 20.49 6.34
C GLY A 267 -18.00 20.88 7.63
N ASP A 268 -19.27 21.26 7.53
CA ASP A 268 -20.14 21.43 8.68
C ASP A 268 -20.49 20.06 9.29
N ILE A 269 -20.42 19.97 10.62
CA ILE A 269 -20.74 18.74 11.36
C ILE A 269 -22.13 18.91 11.98
N GLU A 270 -23.08 18.10 11.54
CA GLU A 270 -24.42 18.01 12.11
C GLU A 270 -24.49 16.81 13.07
N TYR A 271 -24.98 17.03 14.29
CA TYR A 271 -25.21 15.95 15.24
C TYR A 271 -26.63 15.43 15.14
N ARG A 272 -26.79 14.13 14.87
CA ARG A 272 -28.10 13.48 14.69
C ARG A 272 -28.40 12.51 15.83
N SER A 273 -29.46 12.77 16.57
CA SER A 273 -29.91 11.96 17.71
C SER A 273 -30.90 10.90 17.24
N ASN A 274 -30.41 9.72 16.85
CA ASN A 274 -31.22 8.54 16.54
C ASN A 274 -30.42 7.26 16.81
N LYS A 275 -31.07 6.08 16.70
CA LYS A 275 -30.32 4.81 16.64
C LYS A 275 -29.37 4.83 15.44
N ILE A 276 -28.22 4.19 15.56
CA ILE A 276 -27.19 4.26 14.52
C ILE A 276 -27.71 3.76 13.16
N GLU A 277 -28.58 2.75 13.16
CA GLU A 277 -29.19 2.22 11.93
C GLU A 277 -30.12 3.23 11.24
N GLU A 278 -30.74 4.13 12.01
CA GLU A 278 -31.59 5.19 11.49
C GLU A 278 -30.77 6.37 10.98
N VAL A 279 -29.67 6.72 11.67
CA VAL A 279 -28.73 7.74 11.20
C VAL A 279 -28.07 7.31 9.89
N ILE A 280 -27.59 6.05 9.81
CA ILE A 280 -27.03 5.49 8.57
C ILE A 280 -28.04 5.56 7.41
N ARG A 281 -29.33 5.33 7.68
CA ARG A 281 -30.39 5.43 6.66
C ARG A 281 -30.77 6.87 6.31
N SER A 282 -30.50 7.83 7.19
CA SER A 282 -30.84 9.24 6.96
C SER A 282 -29.77 9.99 6.17
N ILE A 283 -28.56 9.42 6.06
CA ILE A 283 -27.47 9.92 5.21
C ILE A 283 -27.93 10.02 3.75
N LYS A 284 -27.69 11.18 3.13
CA LYS A 284 -28.01 11.43 1.72
C LYS A 284 -26.86 12.15 1.02
N GLY A 285 -26.67 11.87 -0.27
CA GLY A 285 -25.66 12.56 -1.08
C GLY A 285 -24.25 12.22 -0.63
N GLU A 286 -23.46 13.25 -0.33
CA GLU A 286 -22.06 13.17 0.15
C GLU A 286 -21.94 13.18 1.69
N GLU A 287 -23.05 13.08 2.42
CA GLU A 287 -23.01 13.02 3.88
C GLU A 287 -22.30 11.75 4.37
N GLU A 288 -21.44 11.88 5.38
CA GLU A 288 -20.74 10.73 5.97
C GLU A 288 -20.71 10.80 7.49
N LEU A 289 -20.90 9.65 8.14
CA LEU A 289 -20.71 9.53 9.59
C LEU A 289 -19.20 9.58 9.91
N ILE A 290 -18.83 10.40 10.90
CA ILE A 290 -17.44 10.49 11.31
C ILE A 290 -17.05 9.23 12.09
N ILE A 291 -16.12 8.46 11.55
CA ILE A 291 -15.60 7.23 12.17
C ILE A 291 -14.33 7.58 12.97
N ILE A 292 -14.41 7.52 14.30
CA ILE A 292 -13.28 7.79 15.22
C ILE A 292 -12.48 6.53 15.57
N GLY A 293 -12.91 5.37 15.07
CA GLY A 293 -12.18 4.11 15.23
C GLY A 293 -13.03 2.89 14.96
N TYR A 294 -12.60 1.76 15.48
CA TYR A 294 -13.32 0.49 15.39
C TYR A 294 -13.61 -0.05 16.80
N LYS A 295 -14.75 -0.72 16.96
CA LYS A 295 -15.18 -1.41 18.18
C LYS A 295 -15.57 -2.86 17.85
N ASN A 296 -15.60 -3.72 18.85
CA ASN A 296 -16.04 -5.12 18.74
C ASN A 296 -15.29 -5.96 17.69
N TRP A 297 -14.03 -6.31 17.95
CA TRP A 297 -13.34 -7.39 17.21
C TRP A 297 -14.03 -8.72 17.53
N SER A 298 -15.04 -9.06 16.74
CA SER A 298 -15.84 -10.26 16.91
C SER A 298 -15.27 -11.38 16.03
N PHE A 299 -15.61 -12.61 16.38
CA PHE A 299 -15.33 -13.76 15.52
C PHE A 299 -16.41 -13.86 14.44
N PRO A 300 -16.08 -14.41 13.26
CA PRO A 300 -17.06 -14.67 12.21
C PRO A 300 -18.27 -15.42 12.76
N ASN A 301 -19.46 -14.90 12.50
CA ASN A 301 -20.68 -15.63 12.77
C ASN A 301 -20.86 -16.71 11.69
N MET A 302 -20.56 -17.96 12.04
CA MET A 302 -20.59 -19.10 11.11
C MET A 302 -22.01 -19.47 10.62
N ILE A 303 -23.05 -18.89 11.24
CA ILE A 303 -24.44 -19.02 10.81
C ILE A 303 -24.74 -18.09 9.64
N ASP A 304 -24.05 -16.94 9.55
CA ASP A 304 -24.22 -15.98 8.46
C ASP A 304 -23.40 -16.40 7.22
N PRO A 305 -24.04 -16.62 6.05
CA PRO A 305 -23.33 -16.90 4.80
C PRO A 305 -22.28 -15.83 4.43
N SER A 306 -22.46 -14.57 4.85
CA SER A 306 -21.51 -13.48 4.56
C SER A 306 -20.11 -13.77 5.12
N SER A 307 -20.04 -14.38 6.30
CA SER A 307 -18.80 -14.75 6.98
C SER A 307 -18.02 -15.80 6.17
N TRP A 308 -18.70 -16.74 5.52
CA TRP A 308 -18.05 -17.75 4.69
C TRP A 308 -17.43 -17.14 3.44
N TYR A 309 -18.09 -16.17 2.80
CA TYR A 309 -17.49 -15.44 1.69
C TYR A 309 -16.24 -14.67 2.12
N ALA A 310 -16.27 -14.00 3.28
CA ALA A 310 -15.08 -13.33 3.82
C ALA A 310 -13.92 -14.32 4.07
N ILE A 311 -14.18 -15.50 4.64
CA ILE A 311 -13.15 -16.53 4.85
C ILE A 311 -12.56 -17.03 3.51
N ILE A 312 -13.39 -17.20 2.48
CA ILE A 312 -12.94 -17.58 1.14
C ILE A 312 -12.03 -16.49 0.56
N PHE A 313 -12.40 -15.21 0.70
CA PHE A 313 -11.60 -14.09 0.22
C PHE A 313 -10.26 -13.99 0.97
N ALA A 314 -10.25 -14.19 2.29
CA ALA A 314 -9.00 -14.26 3.06
C ALA A 314 -8.10 -15.42 2.59
N SER A 315 -8.68 -16.58 2.34
CA SER A 315 -7.94 -17.73 1.81
C SER A 315 -7.37 -17.42 0.42
N LEU A 316 -8.17 -16.82 -0.46
CA LEU A 316 -7.76 -16.43 -1.80
C LEU A 316 -6.57 -15.45 -1.76
N GLY A 317 -6.64 -14.40 -0.94
CA GLY A 317 -5.54 -13.45 -0.76
C GLY A 317 -4.27 -14.15 -0.27
N PHE A 318 -4.39 -15.01 0.74
CA PHE A 318 -3.26 -15.76 1.26
C PHE A 318 -2.56 -16.61 0.19
N PHE A 319 -3.33 -17.41 -0.57
CA PHE A 319 -2.74 -18.29 -1.58
C PHE A 319 -2.20 -17.55 -2.80
N ILE A 320 -2.78 -16.40 -3.19
CA ILE A 320 -2.24 -15.55 -4.26
C ILE A 320 -0.81 -15.10 -3.96
N VAL A 321 -0.55 -14.60 -2.75
CA VAL A 321 0.80 -14.12 -2.39
C VAL A 321 1.79 -15.28 -2.36
N ILE A 322 1.41 -16.42 -1.78
CA ILE A 322 2.26 -17.62 -1.74
C ILE A 322 2.58 -18.12 -3.15
N PHE A 323 1.60 -18.09 -4.06
CA PHE A 323 1.79 -18.47 -5.45
C PHE A 323 2.77 -17.53 -6.17
N ILE A 324 2.60 -16.21 -6.02
CA ILE A 324 3.49 -15.21 -6.60
C ILE A 324 4.92 -15.36 -6.06
N ASP A 325 5.10 -15.53 -4.74
CA ASP A 325 6.42 -15.75 -4.11
C ASP A 325 7.10 -17.01 -4.68
N ARG A 326 6.34 -18.10 -4.86
CA ARG A 326 6.85 -19.35 -5.42
C ARG A 326 7.28 -19.19 -6.89
N MET A 327 6.49 -18.50 -7.71
CA MET A 327 6.86 -18.21 -9.10
C MET A 327 8.11 -17.32 -9.19
N GLY A 328 8.23 -16.33 -8.30
CA GLY A 328 9.42 -15.48 -8.17
C GLY A 328 10.70 -16.29 -7.99
N LYS A 329 10.67 -17.30 -7.11
CA LYS A 329 11.82 -18.15 -6.79
C LYS A 329 12.25 -19.05 -7.94
N VAL A 330 11.30 -19.71 -8.61
CA VAL A 330 11.60 -20.62 -9.74
C VAL A 330 12.31 -19.86 -10.86
N LYS A 331 11.83 -18.66 -11.20
CA LYS A 331 12.42 -17.86 -12.28
C LYS A 331 13.80 -17.29 -11.92
N ALA A 332 14.03 -16.98 -10.64
CA ALA A 332 15.34 -16.57 -10.15
C ALA A 332 16.37 -17.72 -10.28
N SER A 333 15.99 -18.96 -9.93
CA SER A 333 16.87 -20.13 -10.07
C SER A 333 17.15 -20.50 -11.53
N ASP A 334 16.17 -20.36 -12.43
CA ASP A 334 16.37 -20.64 -13.85
C ASP A 334 17.37 -19.66 -14.49
N ASN A 335 17.34 -18.39 -14.08
CA ASN A 335 18.29 -17.39 -14.56
C ASN A 335 19.72 -17.60 -14.01
N GLU A 336 19.88 -18.09 -12.78
CA GLU A 336 21.19 -18.45 -12.22
C GLU A 336 21.81 -19.68 -12.89
N ASN A 337 20.99 -20.66 -13.29
CA ASN A 337 21.46 -21.87 -14.00
C ASN A 337 21.76 -21.63 -15.49
N SER A 338 21.38 -20.46 -16.04
CA SER A 338 21.59 -20.08 -17.45
C SER A 338 22.80 -19.18 -17.69
N LYS A 339 23.50 -18.78 -16.62
CA LYS A 339 24.72 -17.95 -16.64
C LYS A 339 25.97 -18.78 -16.39
#